data_AF-A0A6L7VLX6-F1
#
_entry.id   AF-A0A6L7VLX6-F1
#
_cell.length_a   1.000
_cell.length_b   1.000
_cell.length_c   1.000
_cell.angle_alpha   90.00
_cell.angle_beta   90.00
_cell.angle_gamma   90.00
#
_symmetry.space_group_name_H-M   'P 1'
#
loop_
_entity.id
_entity.type
_entity.pdbx_description
1 polymer ?
#
loop_
_entity_poly.entity_id
_entity_poly.type
_entity_poly.pdbx_seq_one_letter_code
_entity_poly.pdbx_strand_id
1 'polypeptide(L)'
;MPPEAGTTEGSWAFRSFLLFIGFLICAFIGWLVWSMLEFAPTAEKDITKSLLASPLFQRGDFAITNQPSLCQASSEVKGGVSAGLFAAFRDANNTDIARLELYRFQQQKQIVDASKTPMDWFLELNRPVMAISNIGVVDKEALVCLELYATSSQGMFVVLQHAGADYWRLVRQELAWEDRRETPEEIPELQIPAIE
;
A
#
# COMPACT_ATOMS: atom_id res chain seq x y z
N MET A 1 -43.14 68.70 11.70
CA MET A 1 -42.14 67.89 10.98
C MET A 1 -41.89 66.64 11.80
N PRO A 2 -42.31 65.43 11.38
CA PRO A 2 -41.89 64.20 12.03
C PRO A 2 -40.55 63.72 11.42
N PRO A 3 -39.71 62.99 12.18
CA PRO A 3 -38.45 62.44 11.67
C PRO A 3 -38.72 61.17 10.84
N GLU A 4 -37.96 61.03 9.75
CA GLU A 4 -37.95 59.84 8.90
C GLU A 4 -37.39 58.63 9.65
N ALA A 5 -38.11 57.51 9.60
CA ALA A 5 -37.69 56.23 10.15
C ALA A 5 -36.62 55.61 9.23
N GLY A 6 -35.37 55.62 9.70
CA GLY A 6 -34.25 54.94 9.06
C GLY A 6 -34.41 53.41 9.10
N THR A 7 -34.32 52.82 7.92
CA THR A 7 -34.55 51.42 7.56
C THR A 7 -33.73 50.40 8.36
N THR A 8 -34.41 49.50 9.08
CA THR A 8 -33.84 48.35 9.83
C THR A 8 -33.63 47.09 8.96
N GLU A 9 -34.00 47.13 7.68
CA GLU A 9 -34.02 45.94 6.80
C GLU A 9 -32.62 45.42 6.40
N GLY A 10 -31.60 46.29 6.35
CA GLY A 10 -30.24 45.87 5.96
C GLY A 10 -29.52 44.97 6.97
N SER A 11 -29.92 45.02 8.25
CA SER A 11 -29.26 44.28 9.35
C SER A 11 -29.62 42.80 9.34
N TRP A 12 -30.85 42.45 8.96
CA TRP A 12 -31.33 41.07 8.92
C TRP A 12 -30.80 40.32 7.72
N ALA A 13 -30.82 40.94 6.53
CA ALA A 13 -30.29 40.35 5.31
C ALA A 13 -28.79 40.03 5.43
N PHE A 14 -28.02 40.94 6.04
CA PHE A 14 -26.58 40.73 6.25
C PHE A 14 -26.28 39.61 7.26
N ARG A 15 -27.06 39.48 8.33
CA ARG A 15 -26.93 38.38 9.31
C ARG A 15 -27.30 37.02 8.71
N SER A 16 -28.37 36.96 7.92
CA SER A 16 -28.78 35.74 7.21
C SER A 16 -27.74 35.31 6.17
N PHE A 17 -27.12 36.26 5.48
CA PHE A 17 -26.05 35.98 4.51
C PHE A 17 -24.79 35.39 5.18
N LEU A 18 -24.38 35.93 6.33
CA LEU A 18 -23.24 35.39 7.09
C LEU A 18 -23.51 33.99 7.65
N LEU A 19 -24.73 33.72 8.12
CA LEU A 19 -25.12 32.37 8.57
C LEU A 19 -25.12 31.36 7.43
N PHE A 20 -25.57 31.76 6.24
CA PHE A 20 -25.56 30.91 5.05
C PHE A 20 -24.13 30.58 4.59
N ILE A 21 -23.23 31.57 4.58
CA ILE A 21 -21.80 31.35 4.30
C ILE A 21 -21.17 30.42 5.35
N GLY A 22 -21.44 30.65 6.64
CA GLY A 22 -20.95 29.78 7.71
C GLY A 22 -21.40 28.33 7.54
N PHE A 23 -22.66 28.10 7.16
CA PHE A 23 -23.18 26.77 6.87
C PHE A 23 -22.48 26.11 5.67
N LEU A 24 -22.27 26.84 4.58
CA LEU A 24 -21.56 26.32 3.40
C LEU A 24 -20.11 25.96 3.71
N ILE A 25 -19.42 26.77 4.51
CA ILE A 25 -18.05 26.49 4.95
C ILE A 25 -18.02 25.24 5.83
N CYS A 26 -18.92 25.11 6.80
CA CYS A 26 -19.00 23.92 7.66
C CYS A 26 -19.36 22.66 6.86
N ALA A 27 -20.26 22.75 5.88
CA ALA A 27 -20.61 21.64 5.00
C ALA A 27 -19.43 21.24 4.10
N PHE A 28 -18.68 22.21 3.59
CA PHE A 28 -17.49 21.96 2.77
C PHE A 28 -16.34 21.35 3.58
N ILE A 29 -16.08 21.85 4.79
CA ILE A 29 -15.09 21.28 5.71
C ILE A 29 -15.54 19.87 6.14
N GLY A 30 -16.82 19.69 6.47
CA GLY A 30 -17.39 18.38 6.79
C GLY A 30 -17.21 17.39 5.65
N TRP A 31 -17.47 17.82 4.41
CA TRP A 31 -17.26 17.01 3.21
C TRP A 31 -15.78 16.67 2.97
N LEU A 32 -14.86 17.61 3.17
CA LEU A 32 -13.41 17.38 3.07
C LEU A 32 -12.90 16.39 4.12
N VAL A 33 -13.28 16.59 5.39
CA VAL A 33 -12.87 15.72 6.49
C VAL A 33 -13.46 14.32 6.33
N TRP A 34 -14.73 14.22 5.92
CA TRP A 34 -15.38 12.95 5.62
C TRP A 34 -14.71 12.21 4.45
N SER A 35 -14.39 12.92 3.37
CA SER A 35 -13.66 12.35 2.23
C SER A 35 -12.24 11.91 2.60
N MET A 36 -11.54 12.65 3.45
CA MET A 36 -10.20 12.25 3.90
C MET A 36 -10.21 11.07 4.88
N LEU A 37 -11.21 10.95 5.74
CA LEU A 37 -11.32 9.84 6.69
C LEU A 37 -11.86 8.55 6.07
N GLU A 38 -12.78 8.62 5.12
CA GLU A 38 -13.32 7.41 4.49
C GLU A 38 -12.31 6.75 3.54
N PHE A 39 -11.54 7.53 2.79
CA PHE A 39 -10.73 6.96 1.69
C PHE A 39 -9.61 6.01 2.14
N ALA A 40 -8.91 6.28 3.24
CA ALA A 40 -7.72 5.49 3.59
C ALA A 40 -8.02 4.06 4.11
N PRO A 41 -8.82 3.84 5.17
CA PRO A 41 -9.08 2.50 5.70
C PRO A 41 -10.00 1.65 4.81
N THR A 42 -10.85 2.28 3.99
CA THR A 42 -11.69 1.55 3.01
C THR A 42 -10.87 1.12 1.80
N ALA A 43 -10.04 2.00 1.24
CA ALA A 43 -9.18 1.66 0.12
C ALA A 43 -8.24 0.50 0.46
N GLU A 44 -7.59 0.52 1.62
CA GLU A 44 -6.69 -0.58 2.03
C GLU A 44 -7.42 -1.94 2.01
N LYS A 45 -8.61 -2.01 2.62
CA LYS A 45 -9.43 -3.21 2.63
C LYS A 45 -9.81 -3.68 1.23
N ASP A 46 -10.24 -2.78 0.35
CA ASP A 46 -10.71 -3.13 -0.99
C ASP A 46 -9.55 -3.50 -1.93
N ILE A 47 -8.39 -2.86 -1.75
CA ILE A 47 -7.14 -3.22 -2.43
C ILE A 47 -6.71 -4.62 -2.00
N THR A 48 -6.65 -4.90 -0.69
CA THR A 48 -6.29 -6.24 -0.19
C THR A 48 -7.27 -7.30 -0.69
N LYS A 49 -8.57 -7.02 -0.64
CA LYS A 49 -9.59 -7.94 -1.17
C LYS A 49 -9.36 -8.23 -2.64
N SER A 50 -9.10 -7.21 -3.45
CA SER A 50 -8.87 -7.35 -4.89
C SER A 50 -7.55 -8.09 -5.18
N LEU A 51 -6.50 -7.82 -4.41
CA LEU A 51 -5.21 -8.47 -4.51
C LEU A 51 -5.32 -9.97 -4.19
N LEU A 52 -5.96 -10.34 -3.07
CA LEU A 52 -6.16 -11.73 -2.67
C LEU A 52 -7.12 -12.50 -3.59
N ALA A 53 -8.01 -11.81 -4.29
CA ALA A 53 -8.86 -12.39 -5.33
C ALA A 53 -8.13 -12.58 -6.67
N SER A 54 -6.94 -12.01 -6.84
CA SER A 54 -6.20 -12.11 -8.09
C SER A 54 -5.68 -13.53 -8.36
N PRO A 55 -5.45 -13.91 -9.63
CA PRO A 55 -4.90 -15.22 -9.97
C PRO A 55 -3.57 -15.56 -9.28
N LEU A 56 -2.79 -14.54 -8.90
CA LEU A 56 -1.52 -14.69 -8.17
C LEU A 56 -1.74 -15.41 -6.83
N PHE A 57 -2.78 -15.03 -6.09
CA PHE A 57 -3.10 -15.57 -4.78
C PHE A 57 -4.01 -16.80 -4.85
N GLN A 58 -4.94 -16.84 -5.81
CA GLN A 58 -5.88 -17.96 -5.94
C GLN A 58 -5.23 -19.28 -6.37
N ARG A 59 -4.10 -19.22 -7.09
CA ARG A 59 -3.38 -20.41 -7.60
C ARG A 59 -2.08 -20.72 -6.88
N GLY A 60 -1.66 -19.83 -6.00
CA GLY A 60 -0.42 -19.97 -5.25
C GLY A 60 -0.51 -21.08 -4.21
N ASP A 61 0.50 -21.94 -4.15
CA ASP A 61 0.72 -22.83 -3.01
C ASP A 61 1.73 -22.18 -2.06
N PHE A 62 1.26 -21.18 -1.33
CA PHE A 62 2.04 -20.47 -0.32
C PHE A 62 1.19 -20.11 0.89
N ALA A 63 1.84 -19.90 2.03
CA ALA A 63 1.23 -19.18 3.14
C ALA A 63 1.25 -17.68 2.86
N ILE A 64 0.35 -16.92 3.48
CA ILE A 64 0.27 -15.47 3.34
C ILE A 64 0.42 -14.85 4.72
N THR A 65 1.31 -13.87 4.86
CA THR A 65 1.45 -13.07 6.07
C THR A 65 1.62 -11.60 5.71
N ASN A 66 1.69 -10.73 6.70
CA ASN A 66 1.96 -9.30 6.53
C ASN A 66 3.23 -8.90 7.28
N GLN A 67 4.01 -8.03 6.65
CA GLN A 67 5.12 -7.34 7.31
C GLN A 67 5.38 -6.00 6.63
N PRO A 68 6.02 -5.04 7.30
CA PRO A 68 6.59 -3.89 6.62
C PRO A 68 7.56 -4.34 5.53
N SER A 69 7.45 -3.75 4.34
CA SER A 69 8.24 -4.12 3.17
C SER A 69 9.75 -3.99 3.41
N LEU A 70 10.52 -4.98 2.93
CA LEU A 70 11.96 -4.87 2.73
C LEU A 70 12.32 -4.35 1.33
N CYS A 71 11.36 -4.37 0.39
CA CYS A 71 11.56 -3.80 -0.94
C CYS A 71 12.01 -2.35 -0.88
N GLN A 72 13.25 -2.11 -1.29
CA GLN A 72 13.77 -0.79 -1.54
C GLN A 72 13.48 -0.43 -2.99
N ALA A 73 13.17 0.84 -3.26
CA ALA A 73 13.39 1.31 -4.62
C ALA A 73 14.90 1.24 -4.84
N SER A 74 15.35 0.35 -5.71
CA SER A 74 16.66 0.56 -6.31
C SER A 74 16.62 1.92 -7.02
N SER A 75 17.78 2.55 -7.20
CA SER A 75 17.91 3.66 -8.17
C SER A 75 17.48 3.24 -9.59
N GLU A 76 17.20 1.95 -9.78
CA GLU A 76 16.64 1.29 -10.96
C GLU A 76 15.23 0.72 -10.74
N VAL A 77 14.32 1.40 -10.02
CA VAL A 77 12.87 1.25 -10.31
C VAL A 77 12.64 1.86 -11.70
N LYS A 78 13.21 1.20 -12.70
CA LYS A 78 13.22 1.49 -14.12
C LYS A 78 11.90 0.96 -14.65
N GLY A 79 10.85 1.77 -14.58
CA GLY A 79 9.70 1.49 -15.44
C GLY A 79 8.34 2.03 -15.05
N GLY A 80 8.22 2.90 -14.04
CA GLY A 80 7.10 3.84 -13.98
C GLY A 80 6.13 3.72 -12.83
N VAL A 81 6.61 3.40 -11.62
CA VAL A 81 5.95 3.86 -10.39
C VAL A 81 6.22 5.37 -10.25
N SER A 82 5.19 6.17 -10.00
CA SER A 82 5.38 7.61 -9.82
C SER A 82 6.10 7.91 -8.48
N ALA A 83 6.88 8.99 -8.44
CA ALA A 83 7.60 9.36 -7.21
C ALA A 83 6.66 9.60 -6.02
N GLY A 84 5.46 10.16 -6.28
CA GLY A 84 4.43 10.35 -5.26
C GLY A 84 3.90 9.01 -4.72
N LEU A 85 3.60 8.06 -5.61
CA LEU A 85 3.12 6.74 -5.21
C LEU A 85 4.17 5.96 -4.40
N PHE A 86 5.45 6.07 -4.79
CA PHE A 86 6.53 5.45 -4.04
C PHE A 86 6.75 6.10 -2.66
N ALA A 87 6.63 7.43 -2.56
CA ALA A 87 6.70 8.13 -1.28
C ALA A 87 5.58 7.68 -0.33
N ALA A 88 4.34 7.61 -0.82
CA ALA A 88 3.21 7.11 -0.02
C ALA A 88 3.42 5.66 0.45
N PHE A 89 3.97 4.80 -0.41
CA PHE A 89 4.35 3.44 -0.06
C PHE A 89 5.41 3.36 1.03
N ARG A 90 6.48 4.15 0.91
CA ARG A 90 7.54 4.23 1.92
C ARG A 90 6.98 4.68 3.27
N ASP A 91 6.12 5.70 3.24
CA ASP A 91 5.53 6.25 4.46
C ASP A 91 4.58 5.23 5.11
N ALA A 92 3.82 4.46 4.32
CA ALA A 92 2.96 3.37 4.81
C ALA A 92 3.73 2.18 5.39
N ASN A 93 4.97 1.95 4.94
CA ASN A 93 5.84 0.85 5.39
C ASN A 93 6.89 1.29 6.43
N ASN A 94 6.75 2.49 7.00
CA ASN A 94 7.54 2.88 8.15
C ASN A 94 7.23 1.94 9.34
N THR A 95 8.25 1.56 10.10
CA THR A 95 8.18 0.55 11.18
C THR A 95 7.21 0.91 12.31
N ASP A 96 6.89 2.19 12.45
CA ASP A 96 5.96 2.70 13.47
C ASP A 96 4.48 2.62 13.05
N ILE A 97 4.19 2.24 11.80
CA ILE A 97 2.84 2.13 11.27
C ILE A 97 2.26 0.75 11.59
N ALA A 98 0.97 0.73 11.95
CA ALA A 98 0.23 -0.51 12.16
C ALA A 98 0.31 -1.40 10.91
N ARG A 99 0.43 -2.71 11.11
CA ARG A 99 0.52 -3.66 10.00
C ARG A 99 -0.85 -3.88 9.37
N LEU A 100 -0.85 -4.15 8.06
CA LEU A 100 -2.03 -4.51 7.27
C LEU A 100 -2.87 -5.59 7.96
N GLU A 101 -4.15 -5.35 8.20
CA GLU A 101 -5.00 -6.25 9.00
C GLU A 101 -5.51 -7.48 8.22
N LEU A 102 -4.59 -8.35 7.77
CA LEU A 102 -4.90 -9.57 7.02
C LEU A 102 -5.81 -10.54 7.77
N TYR A 103 -5.85 -10.47 9.11
CA TYR A 103 -6.71 -11.33 9.92
C TYR A 103 -8.19 -11.22 9.53
N ARG A 104 -8.60 -10.06 9.00
CA ARG A 104 -9.97 -9.80 8.50
C ARG A 104 -10.34 -10.68 7.30
N PHE A 105 -9.36 -11.33 6.67
CA PHE A 105 -9.52 -12.20 5.50
C PHE A 105 -9.25 -13.68 5.81
N GLN A 106 -9.09 -14.07 7.08
CA GLN A 106 -8.70 -15.43 7.54
C GLN A 106 -9.56 -16.60 7.03
N GLN A 107 -10.73 -16.33 6.45
CA GLN A 107 -11.47 -17.37 5.72
C GLN A 107 -10.65 -17.99 4.58
N GLN A 108 -9.60 -17.30 4.11
CA GLN A 108 -8.58 -17.86 3.23
C GLN A 108 -7.58 -18.69 4.05
N LYS A 109 -7.65 -20.01 3.92
CA LYS A 109 -6.83 -21.02 4.66
C LYS A 109 -5.31 -20.83 4.58
N GLN A 110 -4.83 -19.94 3.73
CA GLN A 110 -3.40 -19.69 3.51
C GLN A 110 -2.84 -18.62 4.44
N ILE A 111 -3.68 -17.80 5.08
CA ILE A 111 -3.23 -16.69 5.93
C ILE A 111 -2.73 -17.22 7.27
N VAL A 112 -1.49 -16.87 7.61
CA VAL A 112 -0.87 -17.08 8.91
C VAL A 112 -0.72 -15.74 9.63
N ASP A 113 -0.59 -15.76 10.95
CA ASP A 113 -0.47 -14.53 11.71
C ASP A 113 0.91 -13.84 11.53
N ALA A 114 1.01 -12.63 12.05
CA ALA A 114 2.20 -11.79 11.97
C ALA A 114 3.15 -11.97 13.17
N SER A 115 2.99 -13.04 13.97
CA SER A 115 3.79 -13.27 15.19
C SER A 115 5.23 -13.68 14.90
N LYS A 116 5.51 -14.16 13.69
CA LYS A 116 6.83 -14.62 13.21
C LYS A 116 7.23 -13.88 11.94
N THR A 117 8.53 -13.88 11.64
CA THR A 117 8.98 -13.39 10.33
C THR A 117 8.55 -14.37 9.23
N PRO A 118 8.41 -13.93 7.97
CA PRO A 118 8.09 -14.84 6.86
C PRO A 118 9.11 -15.96 6.68
N MET A 119 10.39 -15.70 6.98
CA MET A 119 11.43 -16.72 6.93
C MET A 119 11.22 -17.79 8.01
N ASP A 120 10.89 -17.39 9.23
CA ASP A 120 10.56 -18.34 10.30
C ASP A 120 9.33 -19.19 9.93
N TRP A 121 8.30 -18.56 9.34
CA TRP A 121 7.14 -19.28 8.82
C TRP A 121 7.51 -20.24 7.69
N PHE A 122 8.39 -19.85 6.77
CA PHE A 122 8.87 -20.70 5.69
C PHE A 122 9.59 -21.94 6.24
N LEU A 123 10.47 -21.75 7.23
CA LEU A 123 11.19 -22.83 7.88
C LEU A 123 10.26 -23.77 8.67
N GLU A 124 9.26 -23.23 9.36
CA GLU A 124 8.33 -24.03 10.17
C GLU A 124 7.31 -24.80 9.33
N LEU A 125 6.70 -24.13 8.35
CA LEU A 125 5.67 -24.75 7.51
C LEU A 125 6.27 -25.60 6.39
N ASN A 126 7.57 -25.45 6.13
CA ASN A 126 8.28 -26.09 5.02
C ASN A 126 7.56 -25.89 3.67
N ARG A 127 7.04 -24.68 3.44
CA ARG A 127 6.37 -24.27 2.20
C ARG A 127 6.56 -22.78 1.96
N PRO A 128 6.49 -22.28 0.71
CA PRO A 128 6.71 -20.87 0.43
C PRO A 128 5.77 -19.94 1.21
N VAL A 129 6.26 -18.76 1.57
CA VAL A 129 5.51 -17.73 2.30
C VAL A 129 5.52 -16.43 1.50
N MET A 130 4.34 -15.91 1.21
CA MET A 130 4.14 -14.60 0.60
C MET A 130 3.89 -13.58 1.70
N ALA A 131 4.80 -12.62 1.86
CA ALA A 131 4.60 -11.49 2.74
C ALA A 131 4.03 -10.32 1.93
N ILE A 132 2.91 -9.76 2.40
CA ILE A 132 2.27 -8.58 1.82
C ILE A 132 2.64 -7.36 2.65
N SER A 133 3.16 -6.33 1.99
CA SER A 133 3.49 -5.06 2.62
C SER A 133 2.27 -4.26 3.06
N ASN A 134 2.49 -3.20 3.82
CA ASN A 134 1.52 -2.11 3.92
C ASN A 134 1.35 -1.43 2.56
N ILE A 135 0.21 -0.76 2.36
CA ILE A 135 -0.23 -0.27 1.04
C ILE A 135 -0.02 1.24 0.95
N GLY A 136 0.76 1.69 -0.04
CA GLY A 136 0.86 3.10 -0.40
C GLY A 136 -0.25 3.45 -1.38
N VAL A 137 -1.04 4.48 -1.10
CA VAL A 137 -2.15 4.91 -1.98
C VAL A 137 -1.98 6.39 -2.35
N VAL A 138 -2.06 6.68 -3.65
CA VAL A 138 -2.12 8.05 -4.19
C VAL A 138 -3.17 8.10 -5.28
N ASP A 139 -4.11 9.03 -5.16
CA ASP A 139 -5.24 9.20 -6.08
C ASP A 139 -6.01 7.88 -6.32
N LYS A 140 -5.85 7.30 -7.51
CA LYS A 140 -6.50 6.07 -7.96
C LYS A 140 -5.51 4.93 -8.15
N GLU A 141 -4.31 5.05 -7.61
CA GLU A 141 -3.26 4.06 -7.71
C GLU A 141 -2.80 3.61 -6.32
N ALA A 142 -2.45 2.35 -6.23
CA ALA A 142 -1.91 1.73 -5.02
C ALA A 142 -0.66 0.95 -5.36
N LEU A 143 0.33 1.02 -4.49
CA LEU A 143 1.58 0.27 -4.57
C LEU A 143 1.69 -0.64 -3.35
N VAL A 144 1.95 -1.91 -3.63
CA VAL A 144 2.18 -2.96 -2.63
C VAL A 144 3.45 -3.69 -3.03
N CYS A 145 4.28 -4.07 -2.07
CA CYS A 145 5.32 -5.06 -2.31
C CYS A 145 4.88 -6.44 -1.84
N LEU A 146 5.13 -7.42 -2.69
CA LEU A 146 4.92 -8.84 -2.42
C LEU A 146 6.27 -9.50 -2.34
N GLU A 147 6.56 -10.14 -1.21
CA GLU A 147 7.85 -10.76 -0.95
C GLU A 147 7.65 -12.26 -0.77
N LEU A 148 8.15 -13.03 -1.73
CA LEU A 148 8.10 -14.48 -1.71
C LEU A 148 9.35 -15.00 -0.99
N TYR A 149 9.14 -15.69 0.12
CA TYR A 149 10.15 -16.41 0.88
C TYR A 149 10.05 -17.89 0.51
N ALA A 150 11.08 -18.37 -0.18
CA ALA A 150 11.18 -19.74 -0.66
C ALA A 150 12.65 -20.14 -0.75
N THR A 151 12.95 -21.24 -1.44
CA THR A 151 14.35 -21.59 -1.76
C THR A 151 15.03 -20.46 -2.56
N SER A 152 14.33 -19.78 -3.45
CA SER A 152 14.80 -18.51 -4.02
C SER A 152 13.81 -17.42 -3.61
N SER A 153 14.30 -16.45 -2.85
CA SER A 153 13.47 -15.36 -2.37
C SER A 153 13.48 -14.22 -3.37
N GLN A 154 12.33 -13.56 -3.52
CA GLN A 154 12.20 -12.42 -4.43
C GLN A 154 11.13 -11.46 -3.93
N GLY A 155 11.33 -10.18 -4.22
CA GLY A 155 10.37 -9.10 -3.97
C GLY A 155 9.84 -8.54 -5.27
N MET A 156 8.55 -8.19 -5.30
CA MET A 156 7.88 -7.65 -6.47
C MET A 156 6.96 -6.50 -6.08
N PHE A 157 7.13 -5.36 -6.74
CA PHE A 157 6.17 -4.28 -6.69
C PHE A 157 4.97 -4.62 -7.56
N VAL A 158 3.77 -4.45 -7.01
CA VAL A 158 2.51 -4.53 -7.76
C VAL A 158 1.79 -3.21 -7.68
N VAL A 159 1.36 -2.71 -8.84
CA VAL A 159 0.53 -1.51 -8.95
C VAL A 159 -0.90 -1.92 -9.21
N LEU A 160 -1.80 -1.46 -8.36
CA LEU A 160 -3.24 -1.58 -8.54
C LEU A 160 -3.85 -0.23 -8.90
N GLN A 161 -4.85 -0.24 -9.78
CA GLN A 161 -5.59 0.95 -10.16
C GLN A 161 -7.07 0.79 -9.82
N HIS A 162 -7.67 1.82 -9.24
CA HIS A 162 -9.08 1.87 -8.91
C HIS A 162 -9.93 1.79 -10.19
N ALA A 163 -10.79 0.77 -10.26
CA ALA A 163 -11.53 0.40 -11.46
C ALA A 163 -13.05 0.39 -11.28
N GLY A 164 -13.57 0.84 -10.13
CA GLY A 164 -14.99 0.90 -9.79
C GLY A 164 -15.16 0.93 -8.26
N ALA A 165 -16.39 1.11 -7.78
CA ALA A 165 -16.72 1.41 -6.37
C ALA A 165 -15.78 0.79 -5.31
N ASP A 166 -15.61 -0.54 -5.33
CA ASP A 166 -14.78 -1.28 -4.34
C ASP A 166 -13.77 -2.22 -5.04
N TYR A 167 -13.41 -1.93 -6.30
CA TYR A 167 -12.59 -2.83 -7.11
C TYR A 167 -11.30 -2.19 -7.58
N TRP A 168 -10.20 -2.88 -7.30
CA TRP A 168 -8.85 -2.50 -7.70
C TRP A 168 -8.28 -3.54 -8.65
N ARG A 169 -7.84 -3.09 -9.83
CA ARG A 169 -7.28 -3.96 -10.85
C ARG A 169 -5.76 -3.91 -10.79
N LEU A 170 -5.10 -5.06 -10.71
CA LEU A 170 -3.66 -5.13 -10.93
C LEU A 170 -3.35 -4.72 -12.37
N VAL A 171 -2.54 -3.67 -12.53
CA VAL A 171 -2.16 -3.11 -13.85
C VAL A 171 -0.67 -3.23 -14.14
N ARG A 172 0.17 -3.47 -13.13
CA ARG A 172 1.61 -3.64 -13.31
C ARG A 172 2.22 -4.54 -12.24
N GLN A 173 3.29 -5.22 -12.63
CA GLN A 173 4.19 -5.98 -11.75
C GLN A 173 5.63 -5.66 -12.15
N GLU A 174 6.50 -5.40 -11.18
CA GLU A 174 7.90 -5.07 -11.41
C GLU A 174 8.76 -5.75 -10.35
N LEU A 175 9.85 -6.41 -10.76
CA LEU A 175 10.76 -7.06 -9.83
C LEU A 175 11.47 -6.00 -8.99
N ALA A 176 11.35 -6.09 -7.66
CA ALA A 176 12.00 -5.18 -6.72
C ALA A 176 13.40 -5.67 -6.37
N TRP A 177 13.53 -6.97 -6.10
CA TRP A 177 14.79 -7.63 -5.79
C TRP A 177 14.64 -9.15 -5.97
N GLU A 178 15.75 -9.83 -6.13
CA GLU A 178 15.85 -11.29 -6.13
C GLU A 178 17.11 -11.64 -5.34
N ASP A 179 17.01 -12.58 -4.40
CA ASP A 179 18.19 -13.14 -3.76
C ASP A 179 18.96 -13.94 -4.82
N ARG A 180 19.98 -13.30 -5.41
CA ARG A 180 21.08 -14.04 -6.01
C ARG A 180 21.79 -14.71 -4.86
N ARG A 181 21.40 -15.95 -4.53
CA ARG A 181 22.33 -16.85 -3.86
C ARG A 181 23.60 -16.79 -4.69
N GLU A 182 24.67 -16.26 -4.12
CA GLU A 182 25.99 -16.23 -4.74
C GLU A 182 26.22 -17.63 -5.31
N THR A 183 26.20 -17.77 -6.64
CA THR A 183 26.95 -18.84 -7.27
C THR A 183 28.33 -18.79 -6.63
N PRO A 184 28.86 -19.91 -6.11
CA PRO A 184 30.20 -19.92 -5.54
C PRO A 184 31.09 -19.14 -6.49
N GLU A 185 31.73 -18.09 -5.97
CA GLU A 185 32.68 -17.29 -6.71
C GLU A 185 33.47 -18.21 -7.63
N GLU A 186 33.52 -17.85 -8.91
CA GLU A 186 34.51 -18.37 -9.84
C GLU A 186 35.84 -18.31 -9.08
N ILE A 187 36.28 -19.45 -8.55
CA ILE A 187 37.57 -19.55 -7.88
C ILE A 187 38.56 -19.09 -8.94
N PRO A 188 39.28 -17.98 -8.75
CA PRO A 188 40.29 -17.57 -9.72
C PRO A 188 41.22 -18.76 -9.87
N GLU A 189 41.32 -19.27 -11.11
CA GLU A 189 42.12 -20.42 -11.49
C GLU A 189 43.48 -20.29 -10.80
N LEU A 190 43.74 -21.13 -9.80
CA LEU A 190 45.01 -21.14 -9.09
C LEU A 190 46.07 -21.43 -10.15
N GLN A 191 46.81 -20.41 -10.57
CA GLN A 191 47.99 -20.57 -11.41
C GLN A 191 49.00 -21.36 -10.58
N ILE A 192 49.02 -22.68 -10.77
CA ILE A 192 50.08 -23.53 -10.25
C ILE A 192 51.31 -23.18 -11.11
N PRO A 193 52.36 -22.57 -10.56
CA PRO A 193 53.57 -22.36 -11.32
C PRO A 193 54.14 -23.72 -11.72
N ALA A 194 54.47 -23.87 -13.00
CA ALA A 194 55.17 -25.05 -13.49
C ALA A 194 56.49 -25.19 -12.71
N ILE A 195 56.69 -26.34 -12.10
CA ILE A 195 57.99 -26.71 -11.52
C ILE A 195 58.87 -27.07 -12.71
N GLU A 196 59.89 -26.25 -12.97
CA GLU A 196 61.03 -26.59 -13.83
C GLU A 196 61.98 -27.57 -13.14
#